data_AF-A0A1L3NGD0-F1
#
_entry.id   AF-A0A1L3NGD0-F1
#
_cell.length_a   1.000
_cell.length_b   1.000
_cell.length_c   1.000
_cell.angle_alpha   90.00
_cell.angle_beta   90.00
_cell.angle_gamma   90.00
#
_symmetry.space_group_name_H-M   'P 1'
#
loop_
_entity.id
_entity.type
_entity.pdbx_description
1 polymer ?
#
loop_
_entity_poly.entity_id
_entity_poly.type
_entity_poly.pdbx_seq_one_letter_code
_entity_poly.pdbx_strand_id
1 'polypeptide(L)'
;MKYKKINTIKEEKDPKHKKAYIKYGRGTITGAKEENIIIYKVNYEVKYKKDAVVPQDSGSHETWFTLIRKDKNSPWLIDEIGEG
;
A
#
# COMPACT_ATOMS: atom_id res chain seq x y z
N MET A 1 20.66 -5.82 4.09
CA MET A 1 19.94 -5.97 2.80
C MET A 1 20.94 -5.90 1.65
N LYS A 2 20.75 -6.66 0.56
CA LYS A 2 21.53 -6.56 -0.70
C LYS A 2 20.79 -5.67 -1.70
N TYR A 3 19.52 -5.95 -1.96
CA TYR A 3 18.65 -5.05 -2.73
C TYR A 3 17.20 -5.17 -2.28
N LYS A 4 16.43 -4.14 -2.60
CA LYS A 4 14.98 -4.15 -2.69
C LYS A 4 14.61 -3.49 -4.01
N LYS A 5 13.92 -4.21 -4.87
CA LYS A 5 13.59 -3.77 -6.23
C LYS A 5 12.09 -3.79 -6.40
N ILE A 6 11.52 -2.67 -6.85
CA ILE A 6 10.12 -2.62 -7.25
C ILE A 6 10.01 -3.25 -8.64
N ASN A 7 9.15 -4.26 -8.78
CA ASN A 7 8.88 -4.90 -10.05
C ASN A 7 7.71 -4.23 -10.75
N THR A 8 6.60 -4.00 -10.04
CA THR A 8 5.42 -3.31 -10.57
C THR A 8 4.72 -2.50 -9.49
N ILE A 9 4.09 -1.40 -9.91
CA ILE A 9 3.11 -0.64 -9.14
C ILE A 9 1.88 -0.56 -10.03
N LYS A 10 0.75 -1.08 -9.56
CA LYS A 10 -0.52 -1.03 -10.30
C LYS A 10 -1.59 -0.43 -9.41
N GLU A 11 -2.33 0.54 -9.93
CA GLU A 11 -3.48 1.07 -9.22
C GLU A 11 -4.57 0.00 -9.17
N GLU A 12 -5.12 -0.25 -8.00
CA GLU A 12 -6.28 -1.10 -7.84
C GLU A 12 -7.54 -0.33 -8.26
N LYS A 13 -8.29 -0.94 -9.17
CA LYS A 13 -9.47 -0.33 -9.80
C LYS A 13 -10.77 -0.98 -9.36
N ASP A 14 -10.76 -2.15 -8.71
CA ASP A 14 -11.97 -2.73 -8.13
C ASP A 14 -12.43 -1.85 -6.94
N PRO A 15 -13.62 -1.23 -7.04
CA PRO A 15 -14.14 -0.34 -6.00
C PRO A 15 -14.35 -1.03 -4.66
N LYS A 16 -14.41 -2.37 -4.60
CA LYS A 16 -14.54 -3.11 -3.34
C LYS A 16 -13.39 -2.81 -2.38
N HIS A 17 -12.17 -2.61 -2.87
CA HIS A 17 -11.03 -2.32 -2.00
C HIS A 17 -11.13 -0.94 -1.34
N LYS A 18 -11.53 0.10 -2.09
CA LYS A 18 -11.78 1.42 -1.50
C LYS A 18 -12.94 1.38 -0.51
N LYS A 19 -14.02 0.67 -0.85
CA LYS A 19 -15.17 0.49 0.06
C LYS A 19 -14.80 -0.25 1.34
N ALA A 20 -13.95 -1.28 1.25
CA ALA A 20 -13.44 -2.00 2.41
C ALA A 20 -12.61 -1.09 3.31
N TYR A 21 -11.66 -0.33 2.74
CA TYR A 21 -10.87 0.65 3.49
C TYR A 21 -11.77 1.70 4.19
N ILE A 22 -12.79 2.24 3.50
CA ILE A 22 -13.72 3.22 4.06
C ILE A 22 -14.51 2.63 5.23
N LYS A 23 -15.02 1.40 5.07
CA LYS A 23 -15.99 0.81 5.99
C LYS A 23 -15.35 0.06 7.17
N TYR A 24 -14.22 -0.59 6.94
CA TYR A 24 -13.60 -1.53 7.88
C TYR A 24 -12.17 -1.14 8.27
N GLY A 25 -11.49 -0.35 7.45
CA GLY A 25 -10.12 0.11 7.70
C GLY A 25 -10.04 1.49 8.34
N ARG A 26 -8.91 2.17 8.10
CA ARG A 26 -8.63 3.52 8.63
C ARG A 26 -9.49 4.63 8.02
N GLY A 27 -10.27 4.33 6.98
CA GLY A 27 -11.29 5.24 6.45
C GLY A 27 -12.33 5.67 7.49
N THR A 28 -12.61 4.81 8.46
CA THR A 28 -13.50 5.10 9.61
C THR A 28 -12.97 6.22 10.52
N ILE A 29 -11.65 6.43 10.54
CA ILE A 29 -10.98 7.44 11.36
C ILE A 29 -10.68 8.69 10.52
N THR A 30 -10.22 8.50 9.28
CA THR A 30 -9.78 9.60 8.41
C THR A 30 -10.94 10.38 7.80
N GLY A 31 -12.13 9.78 7.65
CA GLY A 31 -13.27 10.39 6.97
C GLY A 31 -13.02 10.67 5.48
N ALA A 32 -12.03 9.99 4.88
CA ALA A 32 -11.66 10.16 3.49
C ALA A 32 -12.81 9.72 2.56
N LYS A 33 -13.10 10.53 1.54
CA LYS A 33 -14.07 10.20 0.50
C LYS A 33 -13.43 9.33 -0.58
N GLU A 34 -14.24 8.57 -1.31
CA GLU A 34 -13.76 7.62 -2.33
C GLU A 34 -12.90 8.28 -3.43
N GLU A 35 -13.26 9.50 -3.86
CA GLU A 35 -12.48 10.30 -4.82
C GLU A 35 -11.13 10.81 -4.29
N ASN A 36 -10.93 10.70 -2.98
CA ASN A 36 -9.74 11.10 -2.25
C ASN A 36 -8.99 9.89 -1.69
N ILE A 37 -9.22 8.71 -2.26
CA ILE A 37 -8.51 7.46 -1.94
C ILE A 37 -7.95 6.87 -3.23
N ILE A 38 -6.67 6.48 -3.21
CA ILE A 38 -6.03 5.65 -4.24
C ILE A 38 -5.40 4.46 -3.55
N ILE A 39 -5.54 3.28 -4.14
CA ILE A 39 -4.92 2.05 -3.63
C ILE A 39 -3.98 1.52 -4.71
N TYR A 40 -2.75 1.19 -4.33
CA TYR A 40 -1.76 0.58 -5.21
C TYR A 40 -1.40 -0.81 -4.72
N LYS A 41 -1.39 -1.78 -5.63
CA LYS A 41 -0.77 -3.08 -5.43
C LYS A 41 0.67 -3.02 -5.94
N VAL A 42 1.62 -3.33 -5.07
CA VAL A 42 3.05 -3.22 -5.33
C VAL A 42 3.68 -4.60 -5.24
N ASN A 43 4.23 -5.07 -6.36
CA ASN A 43 5.08 -6.25 -6.39
C ASN A 43 6.54 -5.83 -6.31
N TYR A 44 7.30 -6.44 -5.42
CA TYR A 44 8.70 -6.13 -5.22
C TYR A 44 9.50 -7.38 -4.86
N GLU A 45 10.79 -7.35 -5.14
CA GLU A 45 11.72 -8.39 -4.76
C GLU A 45 12.70 -7.86 -3.72
N VAL A 46 12.99 -8.65 -2.70
CA VAL A 46 14.02 -8.32 -1.70
C VAL A 46 15.04 -9.43 -1.62
N LYS A 47 16.31 -9.05 -1.48
CA LYS A 47 17.40 -9.98 -1.21
C LYS A 47 18.19 -9.50 -0.02
N TYR A 48 18.32 -10.35 0.99
CA TYR A 48 19.10 -10.09 2.18
C TYR A 48 20.49 -10.74 2.10
N LYS A 49 21.36 -10.40 3.06
CA LYS A 49 22.62 -11.13 3.25
C LYS A 49 22.27 -12.49 3.89
N LYS A 50 23.10 -13.50 3.64
CA LYS A 50 22.94 -14.83 4.27
C LYS A 50 22.97 -14.67 5.79
N ASP A 51 22.14 -15.44 6.51
CA ASP A 51 22.06 -15.49 7.97
C ASP A 51 21.63 -14.17 8.65
N ALA A 52 21.10 -13.22 7.89
CA ALA A 52 20.51 -12.01 8.45
C ALA A 52 19.15 -12.32 9.11
N VAL A 53 18.97 -11.91 10.36
CA VAL A 53 17.65 -11.91 11.02
C VAL A 53 16.84 -10.74 10.46
N VAL A 54 15.75 -11.03 9.76
CA VAL A 54 14.98 -10.05 8.98
C VAL A 54 13.48 -10.30 9.11
N PRO A 55 12.63 -9.28 8.93
CA PRO A 55 11.18 -9.41 9.10
C PRO A 55 10.48 -10.15 7.96
N GLN A 56 11.15 -10.36 6.83
CA GLN A 56 10.63 -11.09 5.68
C GLN A 56 11.77 -11.82 4.95
N ASP A 57 11.48 -12.98 4.36
CA ASP A 57 12.46 -13.74 3.60
C ASP A 57 12.90 -13.02 2.32
N SER A 58 14.05 -13.43 1.78
CA SER A 58 14.43 -13.03 0.42
C SER A 58 13.49 -13.67 -0.60
N GLY A 59 13.09 -12.92 -1.61
CA GLY A 59 12.17 -13.39 -2.65
C GLY A 59 11.23 -12.30 -3.15
N SER A 60 10.23 -12.71 -3.90
CA SER A 60 9.16 -11.86 -4.42
C SER A 60 8.05 -11.73 -3.39
N HIS A 61 7.60 -10.50 -3.19
CA HIS A 61 6.57 -10.13 -2.25
C HIS A 61 5.57 -9.19 -2.92
N GLU A 62 4.39 -9.16 -2.33
CA GLU A 62 3.33 -8.24 -2.70
C GLU A 62 2.88 -7.47 -1.46
N THR A 63 2.51 -6.21 -1.65
CA THR A 63 1.92 -5.41 -0.59
C THR A 63 1.01 -4.36 -1.22
N TRP A 64 0.21 -3.72 -0.38
CA TRP A 64 -0.75 -2.71 -0.78
C TRP A 64 -0.39 -1.38 -0.11
N PHE A 65 -0.62 -0.29 -0.82
CA PHE A 65 -0.45 1.07 -0.33
C PHE A 65 -1.76 1.82 -0.53
N THR A 66 -2.35 2.30 0.56
CA THR A 66 -3.50 3.20 0.51
C THR A 66 -3.04 4.63 0.70
N LEU A 67 -3.31 5.47 -0.30
CA LEU A 67 -3.03 6.88 -0.29
C LEU A 67 -4.33 7.66 -0.11
N ILE A 68 -4.29 8.68 0.73
CA ILE A 68 -5.40 9.61 0.93
C ILE A 68 -4.96 11.05 0.69
N ARG A 69 -5.93 11.91 0.39
CA ARG A 69 -5.77 13.37 0.43
C ARG A 69 -6.97 14.00 1.12
N LYS A 70 -6.79 15.18 1.71
CA LYS A 70 -7.89 15.90 2.37
C LYS A 70 -8.94 16.37 1.36
N ASP A 71 -8.49 16.93 0.24
CA ASP A 71 -9.32 17.46 -0.84
C ASP A 71 -8.56 17.47 -2.18
N LYS A 72 -9.22 17.94 -3.25
CA LYS A 72 -8.66 17.95 -4.61
C LYS A 72 -7.38 18.78 -4.77
N ASN A 73 -7.09 19.71 -3.86
CA ASN A 73 -5.93 20.60 -3.89
C ASN A 73 -4.82 20.14 -2.94
N SER A 74 -5.08 19.08 -2.16
CA SER A 74 -4.13 18.54 -1.19
C SER A 74 -3.24 17.47 -1.82
N PRO A 75 -1.98 17.34 -1.38
CA PRO A 75 -1.11 16.26 -1.82
C PRO A 75 -1.65 14.90 -1.36
N TRP A 76 -1.27 13.86 -2.10
CA TRP A 76 -1.49 12.48 -1.70
C TRP A 76 -0.47 12.07 -0.64
N LEU A 77 -0.93 11.45 0.44
CA LEU A 77 -0.11 10.91 1.52
C LEU A 77 -0.42 9.43 1.68
N ILE A 78 0.58 8.63 2.04
CA ILE A 78 0.39 7.22 2.39
C ILE A 78 -0.28 7.19 3.77
N ASP A 79 -1.48 6.60 3.86
CA ASP A 79 -2.15 6.36 5.14
C ASP A 79 -1.89 4.94 5.66
N GLU A 80 -1.82 3.96 4.75
CA GLU A 80 -1.69 2.55 5.13
C GLU A 80 -0.76 1.79 4.18
N ILE A 81 0.00 0.86 4.75
CA ILE A 81 0.83 -0.11 4.04
C ILE A 81 0.49 -1.50 4.59
N GLY A 82 0.08 -2.41 3.72
CA GLY A 82 -0.35 -3.76 4.09
C GLY A 82 -1.77 -4.06 3.64
N GLU A 83 -2.23 -5.26 3.95
CA GLU A 83 -3.59 -5.70 3.66
C GLU A 83 -4.53 -5.11 4.71
N GLY A 84 -5.45 -4.23 4.28
CA GLY A 84 -6.50 -3.64 5.12
C GLY A 84 -7.82 -4.37 5.02
#